data_AF-A0A7V1ICZ0-F1
#
_entry.id   AF-A0A7V1ICZ0-F1
#
_cell.length_a   1.000
_cell.length_b   1.000
_cell.length_c   1.000
_cell.angle_alpha   90.00
_cell.angle_beta   90.00
_cell.angle_gamma   90.00
#
_symmetry.space_group_name_H-M   'P 1'
#
loop_
_entity.id
_entity.type
_entity.pdbx_description
1 polymer ?
#
loop_
_entity_poly.entity_id
_entity_poly.type
_entity_poly.pdbx_seq_one_letter_code
_entity_poly.pdbx_strand_id
1 'polypeptide(L)'
;MRFEGGREVDRFSELVSVEGRIPPEIVRLTGITDSDLDGAPPVEELLPRFLEFLGADPLVGHNVSFDHGFLFAEIDRLPAAERPAWTPGPLHDTRLVARAFFPTLDSF
;
A
#
# COMPACT_ATOMS: atom_id res chain seq x y z
N MET A 1 -4.48 -7.40 2.30
CA MET A 1 -5.50 -8.46 2.52
C MET A 1 -6.01 -8.92 1.16
N ARG A 2 -6.28 -10.22 0.99
CA ARG A 2 -6.93 -10.81 -0.19
C ARG A 2 -8.27 -11.40 0.26
N PHE A 3 -9.29 -11.20 -0.56
CA PHE A 3 -10.65 -11.68 -0.28
C PHE A 3 -11.15 -12.56 -1.41
N GLU A 4 -11.82 -13.67 -1.05
CA GLU A 4 -12.54 -14.55 -1.98
C GLU A 4 -13.92 -14.84 -1.40
N GLY A 5 -14.98 -14.66 -2.21
CA GLY A 5 -16.36 -14.90 -1.76
C GLY A 5 -16.77 -14.06 -0.53
N GLY A 6 -16.20 -12.87 -0.37
CA GLY A 6 -16.45 -11.98 0.77
C GLY A 6 -15.74 -12.38 2.08
N ARG A 7 -14.80 -13.33 2.04
CA ARG A 7 -14.00 -13.74 3.20
C ARG A 7 -12.53 -13.42 2.98
N GLU A 8 -11.85 -12.95 4.02
CA GLU A 8 -10.39 -12.79 4.00
C GLU A 8 -9.75 -14.18 3.91
N VAL A 9 -8.91 -14.38 2.88
CA VAL A 9 -8.19 -15.65 2.66
C VAL A 9 -6.69 -15.50 2.87
N ASP A 10 -6.17 -14.27 2.82
CA ASP A 10 -4.74 -14.01 3.00
C ASP A 10 -4.47 -12.55 3.42
N ARG A 11 -3.32 -12.30 4.03
CA ARG A 11 -2.88 -10.99 4.50
C ARG A 11 -1.37 -10.84 4.43
N PHE A 12 -0.94 -9.85 3.66
CA PHE A 12 0.39 -9.27 3.74
C PHE A 12 0.36 -8.00 4.61
N SER A 13 1.25 -7.90 5.59
CA SER A 13 1.43 -6.73 6.45
C SER A 13 2.86 -6.74 7.00
N GLU A 14 3.64 -5.71 6.67
CA GLU A 14 5.05 -5.59 7.06
C GLU A 14 5.34 -4.13 7.43
N LEU A 15 6.29 -3.91 8.33
CA LEU A 15 6.90 -2.60 8.56
C LEU A 15 8.10 -2.45 7.62
N VAL A 16 8.32 -1.24 7.14
CA VAL A 16 9.42 -0.90 6.23
C VAL A 16 10.40 0.01 6.96
N SER A 17 11.68 -0.30 6.93
CA SER A 17 12.69 0.61 7.50
C SER A 17 12.77 1.90 6.71
N VAL A 18 12.96 3.02 7.41
CA VAL A 18 13.19 4.33 6.79
C VAL A 18 14.57 4.85 7.16
N GLU A 19 15.13 5.70 6.30
CA GLU A 19 16.34 6.43 6.63
C GLU A 19 16.03 7.57 7.62
N GLY A 20 16.87 7.72 8.64
CA GLY A 20 16.73 8.78 9.64
C GLY A 20 15.70 8.46 10.72
N ARG A 21 15.14 9.51 11.33
CA ARG A 21 14.18 9.39 12.44
C ARG A 21 12.78 9.70 11.95
N ILE A 22 11.79 8.96 12.44
CA ILE A 22 10.38 9.24 12.15
C ILE A 22 10.01 10.60 12.78
N PRO A 23 9.47 11.56 12.00
CA PRO A 23 9.06 12.85 12.55
C PRO A 23 8.00 12.69 13.65
N PRO A 24 8.06 13.46 14.76
CA PRO A 24 7.12 13.30 15.88
C PRO A 24 5.64 13.38 15.50
N GLU A 25 5.29 14.18 14.48
CA GLU A 25 3.94 14.27 13.94
C GLU A 25 3.47 12.98 13.25
N ILE A 26 4.37 12.25 12.59
CA ILE A 26 4.06 10.96 11.98
C ILE A 26 3.89 9.91 13.07
N VAL A 27 4.78 9.88 14.08
CA VAL A 27 4.61 9.00 15.25
C VAL A 27 3.26 9.25 15.94
N ARG A 28 2.86 10.51 16.13
CA ARG A 28 1.54 10.84 16.71
C ARG A 28 0.38 10.39 15.82
N LEU A 29 0.54 10.44 14.50
CA LEU A 29 -0.51 10.09 13.53
C LEU A 29 -0.69 8.57 13.40
N THR A 30 0.41 7.84 13.29
CA THR A 30 0.39 6.40 12.95
C THR A 30 0.59 5.50 14.17
N GLY A 31 1.17 6.03 15.25
CA GLY A 31 1.61 5.25 16.40
C GLY A 31 2.92 4.47 16.18
N ILE A 32 3.49 4.50 14.97
CA ILE A 32 4.73 3.79 14.64
C ILE A 32 5.92 4.61 15.16
N THR A 33 6.76 3.97 15.97
CA THR A 33 7.95 4.55 16.58
C THR A 33 9.23 4.06 15.88
N ASP A 34 10.34 4.76 16.10
CA ASP A 34 11.64 4.31 15.55
C ASP A 34 12.01 2.89 16.03
N SER A 35 11.63 2.52 17.27
CA SER A 35 11.86 1.17 17.80
C SER A 35 11.01 0.09 17.16
N ASP A 36 9.85 0.44 16.59
CA ASP A 36 9.04 -0.54 15.84
C ASP A 36 9.71 -0.89 14.50
N LEU A 37 10.60 -0.03 14.00
CA LEU A 37 11.34 -0.23 12.75
C LEU A 37 12.71 -0.88 12.98
N ASP A 38 13.08 -1.19 14.22
CA ASP A 38 14.35 -1.85 14.53
C ASP A 38 14.39 -3.25 13.88
N GLY A 39 15.25 -3.41 12.87
CA GLY A 39 15.37 -4.65 12.11
C GLY A 39 14.28 -4.87 11.05
N ALA A 40 13.40 -3.88 10.82
CA ALA A 40 12.49 -3.90 9.68
C ALA A 40 13.32 -3.91 8.37
N PRO A 41 12.90 -4.66 7.34
CA PRO A 41 13.59 -4.67 6.06
C PRO A 41 13.34 -3.38 5.27
N PRO A 42 14.27 -3.01 4.36
CA PRO A 42 14.08 -1.87 3.49
C PRO A 42 13.06 -2.19 2.38
N VAL A 43 12.53 -1.15 1.74
CA VAL A 43 11.44 -1.30 0.76
C VAL A 43 11.84 -2.19 -0.42
N GLU A 44 13.09 -2.14 -0.84
CA GLU A 44 13.64 -2.90 -1.96
C GLU A 44 13.58 -4.41 -1.73
N GLU A 45 13.65 -4.85 -0.46
CA GLU A 45 13.53 -6.26 -0.09
C GLU A 45 12.06 -6.72 -0.06
N LEU A 46 11.16 -5.84 0.42
CA LEU A 46 9.75 -6.17 0.58
C LEU A 46 8.94 -6.02 -0.70
N LEU A 47 9.32 -5.08 -1.57
CA LEU A 47 8.55 -4.72 -2.75
C LEU A 47 8.30 -5.91 -3.68
N PRO A 48 9.28 -6.77 -4.03
CA PRO A 48 9.01 -7.96 -4.85
C PRO A 48 7.97 -8.90 -4.23
N ARG A 49 8.08 -9.17 -2.92
CA ARG A 49 7.13 -10.03 -2.18
C ARG A 49 5.73 -9.42 -2.13
N PHE A 50 5.65 -8.10 -1.95
CA PHE A 50 4.38 -7.39 -1.94
C PHE A 50 3.71 -7.40 -3.31
N LEU A 51 4.44 -7.18 -4.39
CA LEU A 51 3.91 -7.23 -5.75
C LEU A 51 3.49 -8.64 -6.17
N GLU A 52 4.23 -9.66 -5.74
CA GLU A 52 3.81 -11.07 -5.89
C GLU A 52 2.50 -11.33 -5.15
N PHE A 53 2.38 -10.83 -3.91
CA PHE A 53 1.13 -10.91 -3.15
C PHE A 53 -0.04 -10.22 -3.89
N LEU A 54 0.17 -9.04 -4.48
CA LEU A 54 -0.87 -8.36 -5.27
C LEU A 54 -1.24 -9.15 -6.55
N GLY A 55 -0.24 -9.73 -7.21
CA GLY A 55 -0.45 -10.45 -8.48
C GLY A 55 -1.15 -9.58 -9.52
N ALA A 56 -2.11 -10.18 -10.23
CA ALA A 56 -2.97 -9.49 -11.21
C ALA A 56 -4.39 -9.22 -10.68
N ASP A 57 -4.60 -9.35 -9.36
CA ASP A 57 -5.92 -9.21 -8.76
C ASP A 57 -6.42 -7.75 -8.83
N PRO A 58 -7.74 -7.53 -8.87
CA PRO A 58 -8.30 -6.19 -8.69
C PRO A 58 -7.90 -5.61 -7.33
N LEU A 59 -7.45 -4.36 -7.34
CA LEU A 59 -7.05 -3.66 -6.11
C LEU A 59 -8.20 -2.77 -5.64
N VAL A 60 -8.62 -2.95 -4.39
CA VAL A 60 -9.70 -2.18 -3.79
C VAL A 60 -9.14 -1.38 -2.62
N GLY A 61 -9.38 -0.07 -2.60
CA GLY A 61 -8.88 0.80 -1.53
C GLY A 61 -9.61 2.13 -1.49
N HIS A 62 -9.40 2.87 -0.41
CA HIS A 62 -9.94 4.22 -0.27
C HIS A 62 -8.96 5.23 -0.84
N ASN A 63 -9.37 6.02 -1.84
CA ASN A 63 -8.48 6.92 -2.57
C ASN A 63 -7.27 6.19 -3.20
N VAL A 64 -7.49 4.95 -3.67
CA VAL A 64 -6.43 3.99 -4.05
C VAL A 64 -5.44 4.51 -5.09
N SER A 65 -5.82 5.48 -5.93
CA SER A 65 -4.91 6.11 -6.89
C SER A 65 -3.73 6.83 -6.21
N PHE A 66 -3.91 7.32 -4.98
CA PHE A 66 -2.84 7.93 -4.19
C PHE A 66 -1.78 6.87 -3.83
N ASP A 67 -2.17 5.81 -3.13
CA ASP A 67 -1.28 4.71 -2.74
C ASP A 67 -0.63 4.03 -3.95
N HIS A 68 -1.38 3.87 -5.03
CA HIS A 68 -0.86 3.33 -6.29
C HIS A 68 0.28 4.19 -6.85
N GLY A 69 0.20 5.52 -6.72
CA GLY A 69 1.28 6.44 -7.10
C GLY A 69 2.55 6.22 -6.27
N PHE A 70 2.42 6.01 -4.96
CA PHE A 70 3.57 5.68 -4.09
C PHE A 70 4.21 4.36 -4.50
N LEU A 71 3.40 3.32 -4.76
CA LEU A 71 3.91 2.01 -5.14
C LEU A 71 4.74 2.06 -6.44
N PHE A 72 4.25 2.78 -7.46
CA PHE A 72 5.00 2.97 -8.71
C PHE A 72 6.25 3.84 -8.53
N ALA A 73 6.20 4.85 -7.67
CA ALA A 73 7.38 5.65 -7.34
C ALA A 73 8.49 4.80 -6.70
N GLU A 74 8.14 3.85 -5.82
CA GLU A 74 9.11 2.92 -5.23
C GLU A 74 9.64 1.92 -6.27
N ILE A 75 8.81 1.42 -7.19
CA ILE A 75 9.27 0.60 -8.33
C ILE A 75 10.26 1.39 -9.20
N ASP A 76 9.99 2.66 -9.48
CA ASP A 76 10.84 3.50 -10.32
C ASP A 76 12.19 3.84 -9.67
N ARG A 77 12.31 3.77 -8.34
CA ARG A 77 13.59 3.93 -7.64
C ARG A 77 14.53 2.74 -7.83
N LEU A 78 14.00 1.56 -8.15
CA LEU A 78 14.82 0.39 -8.42
C LEU A 78 15.59 0.54 -9.75
N PRO A 79 16.82 -0.02 -9.84
CA PRO A 79 17.55 -0.12 -11.09
C PRO A 79 16.67 -0.75 -12.18
N ALA A 80 16.70 -0.23 -13.40
CA ALA A 80 15.82 -0.69 -14.48
C ALA A 80 15.90 -2.21 -14.75
N ALA A 81 17.04 -2.84 -14.50
CA ALA A 81 17.25 -4.27 -14.65
C ALA A 81 16.62 -5.12 -13.52
N GLU A 82 16.31 -4.51 -12.38
CA GLU A 82 15.75 -5.14 -11.17
C GLU A 82 14.27 -4.80 -10.98
N ARG A 83 13.72 -3.91 -11.82
CA ARG A 83 12.30 -3.55 -11.74
C ARG A 83 11.41 -4.76 -11.99
N PRO A 84 10.52 -5.10 -11.06
CA PRO A 84 9.63 -6.24 -11.22
C PRO A 84 8.67 -6.02 -12.39
N ALA A 85 8.46 -7.06 -13.19
CA ALA A 85 7.45 -7.07 -14.26
C ALA A 85 6.05 -7.26 -13.64
N TRP A 86 5.57 -6.26 -12.92
CA TRP A 86 4.24 -6.24 -12.33
C TRP A 86 3.30 -5.35 -13.14
N THR A 87 2.11 -5.86 -13.44
CA THR A 87 1.02 -5.10 -14.05
C THR A 87 -0.16 -5.15 -13.09
N PRO A 88 -0.61 -4.01 -12.55
CA PRO A 88 -1.73 -3.99 -11.61
C PRO A 88 -3.01 -4.47 -12.29
N GLY A 89 -3.85 -5.18 -11.52
CA GLY A 89 -5.23 -5.41 -11.90
C GLY A 89 -6.06 -4.10 -11.86
N PRO A 90 -7.35 -4.15 -12.19
CA PRO A 90 -8.23 -2.99 -12.13
C PRO A 90 -8.24 -2.34 -10.74
N LEU A 91 -8.17 -1.01 -10.70
CA LEU A 91 -8.27 -0.24 -9.46
C LEU A 91 -9.73 0.13 -9.16
N HIS A 92 -10.17 -0.11 -7.94
CA HIS A 92 -11.48 0.23 -7.44
C HIS A 92 -11.38 1.14 -6.22
N ASP A 93 -11.75 2.41 -6.39
CA ASP A 93 -11.75 3.40 -5.32
C ASP A 93 -13.08 3.37 -4.54
N THR A 94 -13.03 2.97 -3.27
CA THR A 94 -14.22 2.91 -2.40
C THR A 94 -14.81 4.30 -2.14
N ARG A 95 -14.04 5.37 -2.29
CA ARG A 95 -14.54 6.75 -2.21
C ARG A 95 -15.53 7.05 -3.33
N LEU A 96 -15.31 6.51 -4.55
CA LEU A 96 -16.24 6.67 -5.67
C LEU A 96 -17.54 5.90 -5.42
N VAL A 97 -17.44 4.72 -4.81
CA VAL A 97 -18.61 3.95 -4.35
C VAL A 97 -19.38 4.75 -3.31
N ALA A 98 -18.71 5.26 -2.27
CA ALA A 98 -19.35 6.06 -1.23
C ALA A 98 -20.05 7.31 -1.80
N ARG A 99 -19.42 8.02 -2.75
CA ARG A 99 -20.04 9.16 -3.45
C ARG A 99 -21.28 8.79 -4.25
N ALA A 100 -21.29 7.61 -4.86
CA ALA A 100 -22.44 7.13 -5.63
C ALA A 100 -23.63 6.76 -4.72
N PHE A 101 -23.37 6.11 -3.58
CA PHE A 101 -24.41 5.64 -2.66
C PHE A 101 -24.85 6.68 -1.62
N PHE A 102 -23.97 7.61 -1.25
CA PHE A 102 -24.20 8.61 -0.20
C PHE A 102 -23.83 10.02 -0.66
N PRO A 103 -24.42 10.54 -1.75
CA PRO A 103 -23.96 11.77 -2.42
C PRO A 103 -24.04 13.05 -1.57
N THR A 104 -24.71 13.01 -0.40
CA THR A 104 -24.91 14.15 0.49
C THR A 104 -23.96 14.19 1.69
N LEU A 105 -23.00 13.27 1.80
CA LEU A 105 -21.98 13.36 2.85
C LEU A 105 -20.98 14.47 2.52
N ASP A 106 -20.64 15.27 3.52
CA ASP A 106 -19.74 16.43 3.37
C ASP A 106 -18.28 16.02 3.10
N SER A 107 -17.91 14.78 3.44
CA SER A 107 -16.59 14.21 3.18
C SER A 107 -16.69 12.71 2.91
N PHE A 108 -15.76 12.21 2.09
CA PHE A 108 -15.61 10.81 1.71
C PHE A 108 -14.16 10.42 1.85
#